data_AF-I4ZB75-F1
#
_entry.id   AF-I4ZB75-F1
#
_cell.length_a   1.000
_cell.length_b   1.000
_cell.length_c   1.000
_cell.angle_alpha   90.00
_cell.angle_beta   90.00
_cell.angle_gamma   90.00
#
_symmetry.space_group_name_H-M   'P 1'
#
loop_
_entity.id
_entity.type
_entity.pdbx_description
1 polymer ?
#
loop_
_entity_poly.entity_id
_entity_poly.type
_entity_poly.pdbx_seq_one_letter_code
_entity_poly.pdbx_strand_id
1 'polypeptide(L)' 'MQVTSEEQDLIQAIRNYCDSYPNGYPQLLIYAQDIFDRLTDMPKD' A
#
# COMPACT_ATOMS: atom_id res chain seq x y z
N MET A 1 13.17 -13.27 2.58
CA MET A 1 12.80 -12.67 1.28
C MET A 1 13.14 -11.20 1.37
N GLN A 2 13.95 -10.67 0.46
CA GLN A 2 14.19 -9.23 0.40
C GLN A 2 13.12 -8.63 -0.50
N VAL A 3 12.44 -7.59 -0.03
CA VAL A 3 11.45 -6.82 -0.78
C VAL A 3 12.06 -5.47 -1.16
N THR A 4 11.58 -4.86 -2.22
CA THR A 4 11.95 -3.49 -2.59
C THR A 4 11.40 -2.50 -1.56
N SER A 5 11.94 -1.27 -1.56
CA SER A 5 11.42 -0.21 -0.70
C SER A 5 9.95 0.11 -1.00
N GLU A 6 9.54 0.06 -2.27
CA GLU A 6 8.16 0.32 -2.68
C GLU A 6 7.20 -0.80 -2.23
N GLU A 7 7.64 -2.06 -2.30
CA GLU A 7 6.90 -3.20 -1.74
C GLU A 7 6.77 -3.11 -0.22
N GLN A 8 7.83 -2.66 0.47
CA GLN A 8 7.82 -2.42 1.91
C GLN A 8 6.83 -1.32 2.30
N ASP A 9 6.74 -0.25 1.50
CA ASP A 9 5.79 0.84 1.71
C ASP A 9 4.34 0.35 1.56
N LEU A 10 4.04 -0.49 0.56
CA LEU A 10 2.72 -1.12 0.41
C LEU A 10 2.36 -1.96 1.64
N ILE A 11 3.29 -2.81 2.12
CA ILE A 11 3.07 -3.65 3.30
C ILE A 11 2.75 -2.79 4.52
N GLN A 12 3.47 -1.68 4.72
CA GLN A 12 3.23 -0.80 5.86
C GLN A 12 1.91 -0.04 5.73
N ALA A 13 1.53 0.40 4.53
CA ALA A 13 0.25 1.04 4.27
C ALA A 13 -0.94 0.11 4.63
N ILE A 14 -0.85 -1.17 4.24
CA ILE A 14 -1.87 -2.18 4.57
C ILE A 14 -1.98 -2.38 6.09
N ARG A 15 -0.85 -2.50 6.81
CA ARG A 15 -0.85 -2.64 8.27
C ARG A 15 -1.48 -1.44 8.96
N ASN A 16 -1.08 -0.23 8.56
CA ASN A 16 -1.64 1.00 9.10
C ASN A 16 -3.15 1.09 8.85
N TYR A 17 -3.63 0.68 7.66
CA TYR A 17 -5.05 0.61 7.38
C TYR A 17 -5.77 -0.34 8.35
N CYS A 18 -5.27 -1.56 8.55
CA CYS A 18 -5.86 -2.52 9.49
C CYS A 18 -5.87 -2.02 10.94
N ASP A 19 -4.75 -1.44 11.39
CA ASP A 19 -4.59 -0.93 12.76
C ASP A 19 -5.41 0.35 13.02
N SER A 20 -5.76 1.07 11.95
CA SER A 20 -6.53 2.30 12.05
C SER A 20 -8.01 2.10 12.30
N TYR A 21 -8.52 0.87 12.29
CA TYR A 21 -9.94 0.63 12.55
C TYR A 21 -10.32 1.13 13.97
N PRO A 22 -11.40 1.91 14.12
CA PRO A 22 -12.36 2.34 13.08
C PRO A 22 -12.08 3.71 12.45
N ASN A 23 -11.06 4.45 12.89
CA ASN A 23 -10.88 5.88 12.64
C ASN A 23 -10.04 6.25 11.39
N GLY A 24 -9.43 5.31 10.67
CA GLY A 24 -8.58 5.59 9.49
C GLY A 24 -9.22 5.33 8.12
N TYR A 25 -10.53 5.06 8.11
CA TYR A 25 -11.31 4.96 6.88
C TYR A 25 -11.76 6.37 6.43
N PRO A 26 -11.73 6.73 5.13
CA PRO A 26 -11.30 5.96 3.94
C PRO A 26 -9.86 6.25 3.43
N GLN A 27 -9.12 7.18 4.05
CA GLN A 27 -7.89 7.73 3.45
C GLN A 27 -6.75 6.71 3.36
N LEU A 28 -6.60 5.85 4.37
CA LEU A 28 -5.53 4.85 4.38
C LEU A 28 -5.75 3.73 3.36
N LEU A 29 -7.01 3.41 3.07
CA LEU A 29 -7.36 2.44 2.03
C LEU A 29 -6.98 2.98 0.64
N ILE A 30 -7.31 4.25 0.37
CA ILE A 30 -6.96 4.92 -0.89
C ILE A 30 -5.44 4.95 -1.08
N TYR A 31 -4.70 5.24 -0.01
CA TYR A 31 -3.24 5.26 -0.06
C TYR A 31 -2.65 3.88 -0.39
N ALA A 32 -3.14 2.81 0.23
CA ALA A 32 -2.67 1.45 -0.08
C ALA A 32 -2.99 1.05 -1.54
N GLN A 33 -4.15 1.47 -2.06
CA GLN A 33 -4.55 1.21 -3.46
C GLN A 33 -3.63 1.92 -4.46
N ASP A 34 -3.31 3.20 -4.23
CA ASP A 34 -2.38 3.94 -5.12
C ASP A 34 -1.00 3.26 -5.23
N ILE A 35 -0.45 2.77 -4.12
CA ILE A 35 0.85 2.08 -4.16
C ILE A 35 0.73 0.76 -4.92
N PHE A 36 -0.33 -0.01 -4.68
CA PHE A 36 -0.58 -1.24 -5.39
C PHE A 36 -0.69 -1.01 -6.91
N ASP A 37 -1.47 -0.01 -7.31
CA ASP A 37 -1.65 0.35 -8.71
C ASP A 37 -0.31 0.75 -9.34
N ARG A 38 0.50 1.60 -8.69
CA ARG A 38 1.83 1.98 -9.20
C ARG A 38 2.81 0.82 -9.32
N LEU A 39 2.72 -0.17 -8.44
CA LEU A 39 3.57 -1.37 -8.44
C LEU A 39 3.13 -2.41 -9.48
N THR A 40 1.85 -2.41 -9.84
CA THR A 40 1.25 -3.40 -10.76
C THR A 40 0.88 -2.83 -12.12
N ASP A 41 1.01 -1.51 -12.30
CA ASP A 41 0.95 -0.87 -13.61
C ASP A 41 1.95 -1.56 -14.54
N MET A 42 1.49 -1.90 -15.74
CA MET A 42 2.09 -2.86 -16.70
C MET A 42 3.64 -2.81 -16.79
N PRO A 43 4.31 -3.92 -17.19
CA PRO A 43 5.77 -3.97 -17.20
C PRO A 43 6.34 -2.76 -17.95
N LYS A 44 7.13 -1.96 -17.22
CA LYS A 44 7.87 -0.82 -17.76
C LYS A 44 8.86 -1.39 -18.78
N ASP A 45 8.76 -0.94 -20.03
CA ASP A 45 9.65 -1.30 -21.15
C ASP A 45 11.14 -1.21 -20.77
#